data_AF-A0A6J1YUE5-F1
#
_entry.id   AF-A0A6J1YUE5-F1
#
_cell.length_a   1.000
_cell.length_b   1.000
_cell.length_c   1.000
_cell.angle_alpha   90.00
_cell.angle_beta   90.00
_cell.angle_gamma   90.00
#
_symmetry.space_group_name_H-M   'P 1'
#
loop_
_entity.id
_entity.type
_entity.pdbx_description
1 polymer ?
#
loop_
_entity_poly.entity_id
_entity_poly.type
_entity_poly.pdbx_seq_one_letter_code
_entity_poly.pdbx_strand_id
1 'polypeptide(L)'
;MFEHISLMTLDSLQKCVFSFDSNCQESPSEYIAAILELSALVVKRQRQIFLHPDLLYYLTPDGRRFRRACDLVHNFTDAIIQERRCSLITEGSHDFLKAKAKAKTLDFIDVLLLAKDEDGKELSHEDIRAEADTFMFGGHDTTASGLSWVLYNLAKHPEYQERCRQEVQELLKDREPKEIEWHSQVVLEGKTVTHCLVQ
;
A
#
# COMPACT_ATOMS: atom_id res chain seq x y z
N MET A 1 -16.58 -6.28 -5.81
CA MET A 1 -16.09 -4.89 -6.02
C MET A 1 -14.93 -4.59 -5.08
N PHE A 2 -15.11 -4.62 -3.75
CA PHE A 2 -14.04 -4.35 -2.79
C PHE A 2 -12.77 -5.19 -3.06
N GLU A 3 -12.91 -6.51 -3.24
CA GLU A 3 -11.78 -7.41 -3.54
C GLU A 3 -10.94 -6.97 -4.75
N HIS A 4 -11.58 -6.62 -5.88
CA HIS A 4 -10.86 -6.14 -7.07
C HIS A 4 -10.12 -4.83 -6.81
N ILE A 5 -10.72 -3.91 -6.03
CA ILE A 5 -10.08 -2.65 -5.67
C ILE A 5 -8.90 -2.91 -4.73
N SER A 6 -9.05 -3.80 -3.74
CA SER A 6 -7.97 -4.22 -2.85
C SER A 6 -6.78 -4.79 -3.63
N LEU A 7 -7.04 -5.71 -4.58
CA LEU A 7 -5.99 -6.27 -5.45
C LEU A 7 -5.30 -5.18 -6.29
N MET A 8 -6.07 -4.28 -6.91
CA MET A 8 -5.52 -3.17 -7.70
C MET A 8 -4.65 -2.22 -6.87
N THR A 9 -5.10 -1.85 -5.67
CA THR A 9 -4.32 -0.98 -4.77
C THR A 9 -3.07 -1.67 -4.26
N LEU A 10 -3.12 -2.97 -3.97
CA LEU A 10 -1.97 -3.75 -3.54
C LEU A 10 -0.93 -3.86 -4.66
N ASP A 11 -1.36 -4.18 -5.87
CA ASP A 11 -0.50 -4.27 -7.06
C ASP A 11 0.18 -2.92 -7.37
N SER A 12 -0.60 -1.83 -7.32
CA SER A 12 -0.07 -0.48 -7.50
C SER A 12 0.93 -0.10 -6.41
N LEU A 13 0.64 -0.42 -5.14
CA LEU A 13 1.54 -0.16 -4.02
C LEU A 13 2.85 -0.93 -4.17
N GLN A 14 2.79 -2.22 -4.52
CA GLN A 14 3.98 -3.05 -4.71
C GLN A 14 4.88 -2.50 -5.81
N LYS A 15 4.30 -2.10 -6.95
CA LYS A 15 5.02 -1.51 -8.08
C LYS A 15 5.68 -0.19 -7.72
N CYS A 16 4.96 0.70 -7.05
CA CYS A 16 5.43 2.07 -6.79
C CYS A 16 6.32 2.21 -5.55
N VAL A 17 6.10 1.40 -4.51
CA VAL A 17 6.73 1.57 -3.19
C VAL A 17 7.79 0.49 -2.95
N PHE A 18 7.56 -0.71 -3.45
CA PHE A 18 8.41 -1.88 -3.21
C PHE A 18 9.19 -2.35 -4.44
N SER A 19 9.08 -1.64 -5.58
CA SER A 19 9.67 -2.02 -6.86
C SER A 19 9.43 -3.51 -7.20
N PHE A 20 8.24 -4.01 -6.84
CA PHE A 20 7.88 -5.42 -6.91
C PHE A 20 6.63 -5.60 -7.76
N ASP A 21 6.63 -6.59 -8.66
CA ASP A 21 5.50 -6.88 -9.53
C ASP A 21 5.01 -8.31 -9.28
N SER A 22 3.92 -8.42 -8.51
CA SER A 22 3.30 -9.71 -8.20
C SER A 22 2.29 -10.17 -9.24
N ASN A 23 1.82 -9.26 -10.11
CA ASN A 23 0.62 -9.46 -10.93
C ASN A 23 -0.57 -10.03 -10.13
N CYS A 24 -0.72 -9.63 -8.87
CA CYS A 24 -1.72 -10.21 -7.97
C CYS A 24 -3.17 -9.99 -8.41
N GLN A 25 -3.44 -9.11 -9.37
CA GLN A 25 -4.79 -8.91 -9.91
C GLN A 25 -5.32 -10.13 -10.69
N GLU A 26 -4.44 -11.01 -11.18
CA GLU A 26 -4.81 -12.17 -12.00
C GLU A 26 -5.13 -13.43 -11.18
N SER A 27 -4.84 -13.43 -9.87
CA SER A 27 -5.03 -14.60 -9.01
C SER A 27 -5.44 -14.24 -7.58
N PRO A 28 -6.14 -15.13 -6.86
CA PRO A 28 -6.46 -14.90 -5.46
C PRO A 28 -5.19 -14.67 -4.62
N SER A 29 -5.19 -13.61 -3.82
CA SER A 29 -4.05 -13.26 -2.96
C SER A 29 -4.25 -13.81 -1.55
N GLU A 30 -3.43 -14.80 -1.15
CA GLU A 30 -3.38 -15.30 0.23
C GLU A 30 -3.03 -14.18 1.23
N TYR A 31 -2.21 -13.21 0.81
CA TYR A 31 -1.87 -12.03 1.59
C TYR A 31 -3.11 -11.20 1.95
N ILE A 32 -3.98 -10.89 0.98
CA ILE A 32 -5.21 -10.12 1.24
C ILE A 32 -6.14 -10.90 2.18
N ALA A 33 -6.28 -12.21 1.98
CA ALA A 33 -7.08 -13.04 2.87
C ALA A 33 -6.54 -13.01 4.32
N ALA A 34 -5.21 -13.08 4.49
CA ALA A 34 -4.57 -12.97 5.80
C ALA A 34 -4.76 -11.59 6.44
N ILE A 35 -4.63 -10.50 5.67
CA ILE A 35 -4.87 -9.14 6.16
C ILE A 35 -6.31 -8.95 6.63
N LEU A 36 -7.30 -9.42 5.86
CA LEU A 36 -8.71 -9.37 6.27
C LEU A 36 -8.98 -10.18 7.54
N GLU A 37 -8.37 -11.37 7.66
CA GLU A 37 -8.44 -12.19 8.87
C GLU A 37 -7.80 -11.47 10.07
N LEU A 38 -6.62 -10.88 9.90
CA LEU A 38 -5.94 -10.10 10.94
C LEU A 38 -6.80 -8.92 11.39
N SER A 39 -7.31 -8.11 10.48
CA SER A 39 -8.20 -6.98 10.79
C SER A 39 -9.42 -7.41 11.59
N ALA A 40 -10.08 -8.51 11.18
CA ALA A 40 -11.23 -9.04 11.91
C ALA A 40 -10.86 -9.52 13.33
N LEU A 41 -9.72 -10.22 13.48
CA LEU A 41 -9.23 -10.73 14.75
C LEU A 41 -8.80 -9.59 15.70
N VAL A 42 -8.16 -8.53 15.18
CA VAL A 42 -7.78 -7.34 15.95
C VAL A 42 -9.01 -6.64 16.49
N VAL A 43 -10.02 -6.37 15.65
CA VAL A 43 -11.28 -5.74 16.07
C VAL A 43 -12.01 -6.60 17.10
N LYS A 44 -11.99 -7.92 16.94
CA LYS A 44 -12.58 -8.85 17.91
C LYS A 44 -11.84 -8.79 19.26
N ARG A 45 -10.51 -8.84 19.24
CA ARG A 45 -9.66 -8.77 20.45
C ARG A 45 -9.85 -7.44 21.18
N GLN A 46 -9.96 -6.33 20.46
CA GLN A 46 -10.19 -5.00 21.02
C GLN A 46 -11.47 -4.90 21.88
N ARG A 47 -12.48 -5.72 21.58
CA ARG A 47 -13.73 -5.79 22.36
C ARG A 47 -13.65 -6.76 23.55
N GLN A 48 -12.62 -7.59 23.62
CA GLN A 48 -12.45 -8.64 24.61
C GLN A 48 -11.29 -8.30 25.56
N ILE A 49 -11.54 -7.36 26.49
CA ILE A 49 -10.52 -6.81 27.40
C ILE A 49 -9.75 -7.90 28.16
N PHE A 50 -10.41 -9.00 28.54
CA PHE A 50 -9.76 -10.13 29.23
C PHE A 50 -8.72 -10.88 28.38
N LEU A 51 -8.76 -10.72 27.05
CA LEU A 51 -7.82 -11.29 26.09
C LEU A 51 -6.78 -10.28 25.60
N HIS A 52 -6.65 -9.11 26.25
CA HIS A 52 -5.54 -8.19 25.98
C HIS A 52 -4.18 -8.77 26.38
N PRO A 53 -4.01 -9.54 27.47
CA PRO A 53 -2.74 -10.19 27.75
C PRO A 53 -2.37 -11.20 26.66
N ASP A 54 -1.21 -10.99 26.02
CA ASP A 54 -0.73 -11.80 24.90
C ASP A 54 -0.69 -13.29 25.20
N LEU A 55 -0.17 -13.66 26.37
CA LEU A 55 -0.10 -15.07 26.78
C LEU A 55 -1.47 -15.74 26.73
N LEU A 56 -2.51 -15.08 27.28
CA LEU A 56 -3.86 -15.62 27.30
C LEU A 56 -4.45 -15.67 25.90
N TYR A 57 -4.26 -14.63 25.09
CA TYR A 57 -4.79 -14.57 23.74
C TYR A 57 -4.22 -15.69 22.88
N TYR A 58 -2.92 -15.91 22.90
CA TYR A 58 -2.27 -16.89 22.06
C TYR A 58 -2.58 -18.36 22.41
N LEU A 59 -3.11 -18.61 23.61
CA LEU A 59 -3.65 -19.93 23.99
C LEU A 59 -5.04 -20.18 23.38
N THR A 60 -5.75 -19.15 22.92
CA THR A 60 -7.06 -19.28 22.28
C THR A 60 -6.96 -19.74 20.82
N PRO A 61 -8.03 -20.31 20.24
CA PRO A 61 -8.09 -20.59 18.80
C PRO A 61 -7.87 -19.33 17.94
N ASP A 62 -8.42 -18.19 18.35
CA ASP A 62 -8.27 -16.91 17.66
C ASP A 62 -6.82 -16.43 17.68
N GLY A 63 -6.13 -16.52 18.82
CA GLY A 63 -4.71 -16.17 18.90
C GLY A 63 -3.80 -17.10 18.07
N ARG A 64 -4.13 -18.39 17.94
CA ARG A 64 -3.42 -19.29 17.03
C ARG A 64 -3.68 -18.98 15.54
N ARG A 65 -4.88 -18.51 15.20
CA ARG A 65 -5.18 -18.03 13.84
C ARG A 65 -4.44 -16.73 13.55
N PHE A 66 -4.45 -15.80 14.49
CA PHE A 66 -3.74 -14.52 14.41
C PHE A 66 -2.25 -14.74 14.14
N ARG A 67 -1.57 -15.62 14.90
CA ARG A 67 -0.15 -15.94 14.65
C ARG A 67 0.10 -16.47 13.25
N ARG A 68 -0.70 -17.44 12.79
CA ARG A 68 -0.56 -18.01 11.44
C ARG A 68 -0.75 -16.96 10.35
N ALA A 69 -1.71 -16.06 10.52
CA ALA A 69 -1.93 -14.97 9.58
C ALA A 69 -0.78 -13.94 9.60
N CYS A 70 -0.22 -13.63 10.79
CA CYS A 70 1.00 -12.83 10.90
C CYS A 70 2.19 -13.50 10.19
N ASP A 71 2.39 -14.80 10.39
CA ASP A 71 3.48 -15.53 9.73
C ASP A 71 3.36 -15.48 8.20
N LEU A 72 2.13 -15.57 7.66
CA LEU A 72 1.87 -15.43 6.22
C LEU A 72 2.23 -14.03 5.71
N VAL A 73 1.79 -12.98 6.41
CA VAL A 73 2.11 -11.58 6.09
C VAL A 73 3.61 -11.34 6.14
N HIS A 74 4.30 -11.79 7.20
CA HIS A 74 5.75 -11.65 7.33
C HIS A 74 6.48 -12.36 6.19
N ASN A 75 6.10 -13.60 5.87
CA ASN A 75 6.72 -14.37 4.78
C ASN A 75 6.55 -13.68 3.43
N PHE A 76 5.38 -13.08 3.20
CA PHE A 76 5.10 -12.31 1.98
C PHE A 76 6.03 -11.10 1.87
N THR A 77 6.14 -10.31 2.94
CA THR A 77 7.01 -9.13 2.98
C THR A 77 8.49 -9.50 2.89
N ASP A 78 8.92 -10.58 3.57
CA ASP A 78 10.28 -11.08 3.50
C ASP A 78 10.66 -11.51 2.07
N ALA A 79 9.75 -12.16 1.33
CA ALA A 79 9.99 -12.52 -0.06
C ALA A 79 10.26 -11.27 -0.93
N ILE A 80 9.48 -10.20 -0.75
CA ILE A 80 9.66 -8.93 -1.47
C ILE A 80 11.02 -8.29 -1.14
N ILE A 81 11.36 -8.23 0.15
CA ILE A 81 12.64 -7.66 0.60
C ILE A 81 13.82 -8.44 0.00
N GLN A 82 13.75 -9.77 0.01
CA GLN A 82 14.81 -10.63 -0.53
C GLN A 82 14.94 -10.48 -2.04
N GLU A 83 13.84 -10.47 -2.78
CA GLU A 83 13.87 -10.25 -4.23
C GLU A 83 14.50 -8.91 -4.57
N ARG A 84 14.11 -7.84 -3.86
CA ARG A 84 14.70 -6.52 -4.08
C ARG A 84 16.21 -6.50 -3.77
N ARG A 85 16.64 -7.13 -2.68
CA ARG A 85 18.08 -7.26 -2.35
C ARG A 85 18.85 -7.98 -3.46
N CYS A 86 18.32 -9.08 -4.00
CA CYS A 86 18.94 -9.79 -5.11
C CYS A 86 19.08 -8.91 -6.36
N SER A 87 18.01 -8.20 -6.73
CA SER A 87 18.03 -7.27 -7.88
C SER A 87 19.08 -6.19 -7.72
N LEU A 88 19.21 -5.59 -6.53
CA LEU A 88 20.24 -4.58 -6.26
C LEU A 88 21.68 -5.12 -6.37
N ILE A 89 21.91 -6.39 -6.01
CA ILE A 89 23.22 -7.02 -6.19
C ILE A 89 23.54 -7.17 -7.68
N THR A 90 22.59 -7.65 -8.49
CA THR A 90 22.75 -7.83 -9.93
C THR A 90 22.94 -6.52 -10.69
N GLU A 91 22.25 -5.46 -10.28
CA GLU A 91 22.31 -4.14 -10.91
C GLU A 91 23.57 -3.33 -10.53
N GLY A 92 24.44 -3.85 -9.65
CA GLY A 92 25.62 -3.12 -9.18
C GLY A 92 25.24 -2.03 -8.17
N SER A 93 24.58 -2.45 -7.09
CA SER A 93 24.03 -1.68 -5.96
C SER A 93 24.53 -0.24 -5.83
N HIS A 94 25.83 -0.02 -5.69
CA HIS A 94 26.36 1.31 -5.41
C HIS A 94 26.24 2.31 -6.58
N ASP A 95 26.39 1.88 -7.82
CA ASP A 95 26.36 2.77 -8.99
C ASP A 95 24.93 2.96 -9.51
N PHE A 96 24.14 1.90 -9.53
CA PHE A 96 22.71 1.96 -9.87
C PHE A 96 21.93 2.84 -8.88
N LEU A 97 22.15 2.65 -7.57
CA LEU A 97 21.45 3.43 -6.56
C LEU A 97 21.96 4.88 -6.48
N LYS A 98 23.25 5.15 -6.75
CA LYS A 98 23.74 6.52 -6.96
C LYS A 98 23.06 7.20 -8.15
N ALA A 99 22.83 6.47 -9.23
CA ALA A 99 22.11 6.99 -10.39
C ALA A 99 20.64 7.28 -10.05
N LYS A 100 19.92 6.35 -9.40
CA LYS A 100 18.54 6.56 -8.91
C LYS A 100 18.45 7.73 -7.92
N ALA A 101 19.36 7.81 -6.96
CA ALA A 101 19.40 8.91 -5.98
C ALA A 101 19.66 10.27 -6.65
N LYS A 102 20.58 10.33 -7.61
CA LYS A 102 20.84 11.54 -8.42
C LYS A 102 19.63 11.93 -9.26
N ALA A 103 18.88 10.93 -9.76
CA ALA A 103 17.62 11.13 -10.48
C ALA A 103 16.41 11.39 -9.56
N LYS A 104 16.58 11.29 -8.22
CA LYS A 104 15.51 11.38 -7.21
C LYS A 104 14.37 10.36 -7.42
N THR A 105 14.71 9.14 -7.85
CA THR A 105 13.75 8.06 -8.16
C THR A 105 13.94 6.84 -7.25
N LEU A 106 14.31 7.06 -5.99
CA LEU A 106 14.36 5.98 -5.00
C LEU A 106 12.94 5.63 -4.55
N ASP A 107 12.62 4.35 -4.62
CA ASP A 107 11.38 3.82 -4.08
C ASP A 107 11.54 3.61 -2.56
N PHE A 108 10.45 3.51 -1.82
CA PHE A 108 10.49 3.38 -0.36
C PHE A 108 11.35 2.21 0.13
N ILE A 109 11.25 1.05 -0.52
CA ILE A 109 12.08 -0.11 -0.16
C ILE A 109 13.57 0.16 -0.38
N ASP A 110 13.95 0.93 -1.40
CA ASP A 110 15.33 1.31 -1.64
C ASP A 110 15.83 2.21 -0.51
N VAL A 111 14.98 3.11 -0.01
CA VAL A 111 15.29 3.97 1.13
C VAL A 111 15.54 3.14 2.39
N LEU A 112 14.66 2.17 2.70
CA LEU A 112 14.85 1.29 3.87
C LEU A 112 16.14 0.46 3.78
N LEU A 113 16.43 -0.10 2.60
CA LEU A 113 17.61 -0.94 2.38
C LEU A 113 18.93 -0.16 2.43
N LEU A 114 18.89 1.16 2.21
CA LEU A 114 20.06 2.04 2.21
C LEU A 114 20.14 2.96 3.43
N ALA A 115 19.13 2.96 4.28
CA ALA A 115 19.08 3.79 5.46
C ALA A 115 20.27 3.49 6.36
N LYS A 116 21.02 4.54 6.68
CA LYS A 116 22.11 4.52 7.65
C LYS A 116 21.89 5.65 8.65
N ASP A 117 22.14 5.38 9.92
CA ASP A 117 22.14 6.43 10.94
C ASP A 117 23.40 7.31 10.87
N GLU A 118 23.52 8.26 11.80
CA GLU A 118 24.65 9.19 11.88
C GLU A 118 26.00 8.49 12.07
N ASP A 119 26.00 7.30 12.66
CA ASP A 119 27.18 6.45 12.89
C ASP A 119 27.45 5.51 11.71
N GLY A 120 26.62 5.54 10.67
CA GLY A 120 26.73 4.70 9.47
C GLY A 120 26.15 3.30 9.64
N LYS A 121 25.42 3.03 10.73
CA LYS A 121 24.79 1.74 11.00
C LYS A 121 23.51 1.58 10.20
N GLU A 122 23.36 0.42 9.58
CA GLU A 122 22.20 0.05 8.76
C GLU A 122 21.03 -0.43 9.64
N LEU A 123 19.80 -0.35 9.11
CA LEU A 123 18.63 -0.95 9.75
C LEU A 123 18.75 -2.47 9.85
N SER A 124 18.25 -3.04 10.94
CA SER A 124 18.17 -4.50 11.07
C SER A 124 17.15 -5.07 10.08
N HIS A 125 17.24 -6.38 9.80
CA HIS A 125 16.27 -7.03 8.93
C HIS A 125 14.87 -6.98 9.54
N GLU A 126 14.78 -7.12 10.87
CA GLU A 126 13.53 -7.01 11.62
C GLU A 126 12.91 -5.62 11.52
N ASP A 127 13.72 -4.55 11.63
CA ASP A 127 13.23 -3.17 11.49
C ASP A 127 12.74 -2.91 10.06
N ILE A 128 13.51 -3.34 9.04
CA ILE A 128 13.11 -3.20 7.63
C ILE A 128 11.80 -3.94 7.36
N ARG A 129 11.65 -5.17 7.87
CA ARG A 129 10.41 -5.94 7.71
C ARG A 129 9.25 -5.23 8.42
N ALA A 130 9.44 -4.76 9.65
CA ALA A 130 8.36 -4.11 10.41
C ALA A 130 7.85 -2.84 9.70
N GLU A 131 8.74 -2.02 9.15
CA GLU A 131 8.37 -0.84 8.36
C GLU A 131 7.69 -1.25 7.05
N ALA A 132 8.22 -2.26 6.35
CA ALA A 132 7.63 -2.78 5.13
C ALA A 132 6.21 -3.34 5.36
N ASP A 133 6.00 -4.12 6.42
CA ASP A 133 4.68 -4.65 6.81
C ASP A 133 3.68 -3.53 7.07
N THR A 134 4.13 -2.50 7.81
CA THR A 134 3.31 -1.34 8.17
C THR A 134 2.88 -0.56 6.93
N PHE A 135 3.80 -0.26 6.02
CA PHE A 135 3.50 0.45 4.78
C PHE A 135 2.66 -0.38 3.81
N MET A 136 2.96 -1.69 3.70
CA MET A 136 2.20 -2.59 2.84
C MET A 136 0.75 -2.62 3.29
N PHE A 137 0.47 -2.89 4.57
CA PHE A 137 -0.88 -2.90 5.13
C PHE A 137 -1.55 -1.52 5.02
N GLY A 138 -0.90 -0.48 5.55
CA GLY A 138 -1.49 0.85 5.67
C GLY A 138 -1.76 1.52 4.32
N GLY A 139 -0.96 1.22 3.29
CA GLY A 139 -1.06 1.82 1.97
C GLY A 139 -2.22 1.27 1.12
N HIS A 140 -2.42 -0.04 1.10
CA HIS A 140 -3.40 -0.64 0.21
C HIS A 140 -4.80 -0.71 0.83
N ASP A 141 -4.95 -1.19 2.07
CA ASP A 141 -6.25 -1.51 2.65
C ASP A 141 -7.10 -0.25 2.92
N THR A 142 -6.45 0.82 3.38
CA THR A 142 -7.09 2.13 3.61
C THR A 142 -7.55 2.77 2.29
N THR A 143 -6.70 2.77 1.27
CA THR A 143 -7.00 3.29 -0.06
C THR A 143 -8.09 2.49 -0.75
N ALA A 144 -8.06 1.15 -0.63
CA ALA A 144 -9.10 0.28 -1.19
C ALA A 144 -10.47 0.55 -0.58
N SER A 145 -10.51 0.74 0.74
CA SER A 145 -11.71 1.14 1.47
C SER A 145 -12.21 2.51 1.02
N GLY A 146 -11.32 3.50 0.93
CA GLY A 146 -11.65 4.84 0.47
C GLY A 146 -12.25 4.84 -0.93
N LEU A 147 -11.58 4.20 -1.90
CA LEU A 147 -12.06 4.08 -3.28
C LEU A 147 -13.40 3.35 -3.37
N SER A 148 -13.56 2.27 -2.61
CA SER A 148 -14.83 1.52 -2.57
C SER A 148 -15.99 2.39 -2.06
N TRP A 149 -15.76 3.20 -1.02
CA TRP A 149 -16.75 4.13 -0.50
C TRP A 149 -17.03 5.29 -1.47
N VAL A 150 -16.01 5.83 -2.13
CA VAL A 150 -16.18 6.86 -3.15
C VAL A 150 -17.06 6.32 -4.28
N LEU A 151 -16.73 5.16 -4.84
CA LEU A 151 -17.51 4.56 -5.93
C LEU A 151 -18.94 4.24 -5.51
N TYR A 152 -19.14 3.75 -4.29
CA TYR A 152 -20.46 3.53 -3.72
C TYR A 152 -21.29 4.82 -3.64
N ASN A 153 -20.70 5.92 -3.17
CA ASN A 153 -21.39 7.21 -3.07
C ASN A 153 -21.68 7.81 -4.44
N LEU A 154 -20.75 7.72 -5.39
CA LEU A 154 -20.99 8.17 -6.77
C LEU A 154 -22.16 7.40 -7.41
N ALA A 155 -22.24 6.08 -7.20
CA ALA A 155 -23.36 5.29 -7.68
C ALA A 155 -24.71 5.67 -7.05
N LYS A 156 -24.70 6.16 -5.80
CA LYS A 156 -25.91 6.65 -5.11
C LYS A 156 -26.32 8.07 -5.46
N HIS A 157 -25.39 8.87 -5.97
CA HIS A 157 -25.59 10.29 -6.25
C HIS A 157 -25.16 10.61 -7.70
N PRO A 158 -26.00 10.29 -8.70
CA PRO A 158 -25.68 10.44 -10.12
C PRO A 158 -25.28 11.86 -10.52
N GLU A 159 -25.82 12.88 -9.84
CA GLU A 159 -25.48 14.29 -10.04
C GLU A 159 -24.00 14.58 -9.77
N TYR A 160 -23.40 13.97 -8.74
CA TYR A 160 -21.98 14.12 -8.45
C TYR A 160 -21.13 13.23 -9.36
N GLN A 161 -21.61 12.02 -9.68
CA GLN A 161 -20.93 11.15 -10.64
C GLN A 161 -20.82 11.80 -12.03
N GLU A 162 -21.87 12.47 -12.49
CA GLU A 162 -21.86 13.22 -13.75
C GLU A 162 -20.84 14.35 -13.74
N ARG A 163 -20.84 15.15 -12.67
CA ARG A 163 -19.88 16.25 -12.51
C ARG A 163 -18.43 15.77 -12.52
N CYS A 164 -18.11 14.73 -11.74
CA CYS A 164 -16.75 14.15 -11.73
C CYS A 164 -16.37 13.59 -13.11
N ARG A 165 -17.30 12.96 -13.84
CA ARG A 165 -17.02 12.42 -15.17
C ARG A 165 -16.75 13.53 -16.18
N GLN A 166 -17.52 14.62 -16.15
CA GLN A 166 -17.30 15.79 -17.00
C GLN A 166 -15.93 16.42 -16.73
N GLU A 167 -15.56 16.59 -15.46
CA GLU A 167 -14.26 17.11 -15.07
C GLU A 167 -13.10 16.26 -15.58
N VAL A 168 -13.18 14.93 -15.39
CA VAL A 168 -12.15 14.00 -15.90
C VAL A 168 -12.11 14.01 -17.43
N GLN A 169 -13.26 14.02 -18.10
CA GLN A 169 -13.31 14.11 -19.56
C GLN A 169 -12.70 15.42 -20.07
N GLU A 170 -12.99 16.55 -19.44
CA GLU A 170 -12.41 17.85 -19.80
C GLU A 170 -10.89 17.88 -19.62
N LEU A 171 -10.39 17.31 -18.52
CA LEU A 171 -8.94 17.19 -18.29
C LEU A 171 -8.24 16.35 -19.38
N LEU A 172 -8.92 15.31 -19.87
CA LEU A 172 -8.38 14.33 -20.82
C LEU A 172 -8.68 14.64 -22.29
N LYS A 173 -9.49 15.67 -22.61
CA LYS A 173 -9.98 15.96 -23.97
C LYS A 173 -8.89 16.00 -25.05
N ASP A 174 -7.70 16.49 -24.70
CA ASP A 174 -6.57 16.68 -25.62
C ASP A 174 -5.33 15.86 -25.24
N ARG A 175 -5.47 14.84 -24.38
CA ARG A 175 -4.34 14.07 -23.85
C ARG A 175 -4.50 12.60 -24.19
N GLU A 176 -3.48 12.00 -24.80
CA GLU A 176 -3.45 10.54 -24.87
C GLU A 176 -3.27 9.96 -23.45
N PRO A 177 -3.86 8.80 -23.12
CA PRO A 177 -3.74 8.18 -21.79
C PRO A 177 -2.30 7.97 -21.31
N LYS A 178 -1.31 8.00 -22.22
CA LYS A 178 0.13 7.88 -21.96
C LYS A 178 0.79 9.18 -21.49
N GLU A 179 0.11 10.34 -21.55
CA GLU A 179 0.70 11.67 -21.33
C GLU A 179 0.27 12.34 -20.00
N ILE A 180 -0.32 11.58 -19.07
CA ILE A 180 -0.70 12.14 -17.76
C ILE A 180 0.55 12.28 -16.87
N GLU A 181 1.26 13.39 -16.99
CA GLU A 181 2.36 13.73 -16.08
C GLU A 181 1.85 14.31 -14.74
N TRP A 182 2.57 14.08 -13.64
CA TRP A 182 2.22 14.57 -12.29
C TRP A 182 1.96 16.08 -12.20
N HIS A 183 2.62 16.90 -13.03
CA HIS A 183 2.40 18.36 -13.09
C HIS A 183 0.99 18.76 -13.56
N SER A 184 0.22 17.82 -14.07
CA SER A 184 -1.20 17.98 -14.46
C SER A 184 -2.14 18.13 -13.27
N GLN A 185 -1.76 17.65 -12.08
CA GLN A 185 -2.62 17.63 -10.89
C GLN A 185 -2.68 18.98 -10.16
N VAL A 186 -1.77 19.93 -10.42
CA VAL A 186 -1.79 21.28 -9.83
C VAL A 186 -3.06 22.05 -10.23
N VAL A 187 -3.69 21.69 -11.36
CA VAL A 187 -4.98 22.24 -11.78
C VAL A 187 -6.14 21.76 -10.87
N LEU A 188 -6.00 20.62 -10.20
CA LEU A 188 -7.02 20.03 -9.32
C LEU A 188 -7.01 20.65 -7.90
N GLU A 189 -5.83 20.98 -7.36
CA GLU A 189 -5.72 21.63 -6.04
C GLU A 189 -6.41 23.01 -6.01
N GLY A 190 -6.34 23.76 -7.11
CA GLY A 190 -6.96 25.09 -7.21
C GLY A 190 -8.49 25.09 -7.35
N LYS A 191 -9.11 23.97 -7.76
CA LYS A 191 -10.56 23.88 -8.00
C LYS A 191 -11.32 23.07 -6.94
N THR A 192 -10.68 22.09 -6.30
CA THR A 192 -11.39 21.07 -5.50
C THR A 192 -11.46 21.38 -4.00
N VAL A 193 -10.40 21.94 -3.42
CA VAL A 193 -10.33 22.13 -1.95
C VAL A 193 -11.23 23.28 -1.47
N THR A 194 -11.42 24.31 -2.29
CA THR A 194 -12.18 25.50 -1.88
C THR A 194 -13.70 25.30 -1.95
N HIS A 195 -14.20 24.33 -2.73
CA HIS A 195 -15.64 24.21 -2.96
C HIS A 195 -16.34 23.11 -2.14
N CYS A 196 -15.63 22.05 -1.72
CA CYS A 196 -16.20 20.96 -0.91
C CYS A 196 -16.15 21.20 0.61
N LEU A 197 -15.41 22.22 1.09
CA LEU A 197 -15.34 22.55 2.53
C LEU A 197 -16.25 23.73 2.94
N VAL A 198 -17.04 24.27 2.01
CA VAL A 198 -17.92 25.45 2.24
C VAL A 198 -19.39 25.18 1.89
N GLN A 199 -19.82 23.92 1.89
CA GLN A 199 -21.24 23.53 1.86
C GLN A 199 -21.51 22.49 2.94
#